data_AF-A0A5S3X2E2-F1
#
_entry.id   AF-A0A5S3X2E2-F1
#
_cell.length_a   1.000
_cell.length_b   1.000
_cell.length_c   1.000
_cell.angle_alpha   90.00
_cell.angle_beta   90.00
_cell.angle_gamma   90.00
#
_symmetry.space_group_name_H-M   'P 1'
#
loop_
_entity.id
_entity.type
_entity.pdbx_description
1 polymer ?
#
loop_
_entity_poly.entity_id
_entity_poly.type
_entity_poly.pdbx_seq_one_letter_code
_entity_poly.pdbx_strand_id
1 'polypeptide(L)'
;MDYMALKHTHVMFAVLSIILFYTRAISRLASGKLAANKGVFIASHSVDTVLLISAVSLAVMASLNPAQQPWLMEKIVLVVAYIALGFVIAKSTTKARQIGALVMATVTLLAVGYLASAKNALLL
;
A
#
# COMPACT_ATOMS: atom_id res chain seq x y z
N MET A 1 20.45 -12.01 -4.10
CA MET A 1 20.05 -11.83 -2.69
C MET A 1 19.24 -13.04 -2.28
N ASP A 2 19.32 -13.47 -1.03
CA ASP A 2 18.46 -14.55 -0.52
C ASP A 2 16.99 -14.10 -0.51
N TYR A 3 16.09 -15.01 -0.90
CA TYR A 3 14.65 -14.76 -0.97
C TYR A 3 14.09 -14.34 0.39
N MET A 4 14.58 -14.95 1.47
CA MET A 4 14.11 -14.64 2.82
C MET A 4 14.50 -13.22 3.24
N ALA A 5 15.75 -12.82 2.97
CA ALA A 5 16.21 -11.46 3.22
C ALA A 5 15.34 -10.43 2.47
N LEU A 6 15.10 -10.65 1.17
CA LEU A 6 14.25 -9.77 0.37
C LEU A 6 12.81 -9.71 0.89
N LYS A 7 12.26 -10.84 1.35
CA LYS A 7 10.91 -10.91 1.92
C LYS A 7 10.81 -10.09 3.21
N HIS A 8 11.78 -10.19 4.10
CA HIS A 8 11.81 -9.38 5.32
C HIS A 8 11.93 -7.89 5.01
N THR A 9 12.79 -7.53 4.06
CA THR A 9 12.92 -6.15 3.58
C THR A 9 11.61 -5.62 3.00
N HIS A 10 10.93 -6.41 2.16
CA HIS A 10 9.64 -6.04 1.59
C HIS A 10 8.59 -5.78 2.68
N VAL A 11 8.48 -6.67 3.68
CA VAL A 11 7.53 -6.50 4.79
C VAL A 11 7.85 -5.26 5.63
N MET A 12 9.13 -4.98 5.88
CA MET A 12 9.56 -3.76 6.58
C MET A 12 9.11 -2.51 5.81
N PHE A 13 9.35 -2.46 4.50
CA PHE A 13 8.89 -1.34 3.66
C PHE A 13 7.36 -1.25 3.57
N ALA A 14 6.66 -2.39 3.63
CA ALA A 14 5.19 -2.40 3.63
C ALA A 14 4.64 -1.72 4.89
N VAL A 15 5.18 -2.09 6.06
CA VAL A 15 4.82 -1.46 7.34
C VAL A 15 5.16 0.03 7.32
N LEU A 16 6.35 0.39 6.83
CA LEU A 16 6.77 1.79 6.73
C LEU A 16 5.87 2.62 5.81
N SER A 17 5.48 2.06 4.65
CA SER A 17 4.52 2.69 3.72
C SER A 17 3.17 2.94 4.39
N ILE A 18 2.65 1.95 5.13
CA ILE A 18 1.38 2.07 5.85
C ILE A 18 1.45 3.20 6.90
N ILE A 19 2.53 3.26 7.68
CA ILE A 19 2.73 4.31 8.69
C ILE A 19 2.72 5.68 8.01
N LEU A 20 3.53 5.87 6.95
CA LEU A 20 3.62 7.14 6.23
C LEU A 20 2.30 7.53 5.57
N PHE A 21 1.52 6.57 5.07
CA PHE A 21 0.19 6.80 4.55
C PHE A 21 -0.75 7.38 5.61
N TYR A 22 -0.84 6.73 6.78
CA TYR A 22 -1.68 7.23 7.87
C TYR A 22 -1.19 8.57 8.40
N THR A 23 0.13 8.79 8.52
CA THR A 23 0.69 10.08 8.90
C THR A 23 0.23 11.20 7.96
N ARG A 24 0.26 10.97 6.63
CA ARG A 24 -0.22 11.94 5.65
C ARG A 24 -1.74 12.14 5.73
N ALA A 25 -2.51 11.05 5.85
CA ALA A 25 -3.97 11.10 5.91
C ALA A 25 -4.47 11.85 7.16
N ILE A 26 -3.93 11.51 8.33
CA ILE A 26 -4.25 12.18 9.61
C ILE A 26 -3.79 13.63 9.57
N SER A 27 -2.60 13.92 9.02
CA SER A 27 -2.15 15.30 8.87
C SER A 27 -3.13 16.12 8.03
N ARG A 28 -3.67 15.58 6.94
CA ARG A 28 -4.65 16.26 6.08
C ARG A 28 -5.99 16.49 6.78
N LEU A 29 -6.43 15.56 7.63
CA LEU A 29 -7.65 15.71 8.43
C LEU A 29 -7.52 16.77 9.53
N ALA A 30 -6.30 16.94 10.07
CA ALA A 30 -5.99 17.91 11.10
C ALA A 30 -5.69 19.31 10.50
N SER A 31 -4.42 19.63 10.26
CA SER A 31 -3.94 20.97 9.90
C SER A 31 -3.27 21.06 8.52
N GLY A 32 -3.04 19.93 7.86
CA GLY A 32 -2.34 19.82 6.57
C GLY A 32 -0.84 20.10 6.61
N LYS A 33 -0.28 20.62 7.72
CA LYS A 33 1.12 21.10 7.79
C LYS A 33 2.16 20.02 7.48
N LEU A 34 2.00 18.82 8.03
CA LEU A 34 2.95 17.72 7.82
C LEU A 34 2.79 17.10 6.43
N ALA A 35 1.56 17.02 5.90
CA ALA A 35 1.30 16.57 4.53
C ALA A 35 1.83 17.55 3.46
N ALA A 36 1.96 18.83 3.80
CA ALA A 36 2.59 19.85 2.94
C ALA A 36 4.13 19.83 2.99
N ASN A 37 4.72 19.11 3.96
CA ASN A 37 6.17 19.00 4.06
C ASN A 37 6.73 18.12 2.92
N LYS A 38 7.58 18.72 2.08
CA LYS A 38 8.23 18.05 0.95
C LYS A 38 9.04 16.82 1.37
N GLY A 39 9.65 16.84 2.56
CA GLY A 39 10.43 15.70 3.08
C GLY A 39 9.57 14.45 3.29
N VAL A 40 8.39 14.62 3.90
CA VAL A 40 7.45 13.51 4.15
C VAL A 40 6.88 12.99 2.82
N PHE A 41 6.63 13.88 1.87
CA PHE A 41 6.15 13.52 0.55
C PHE A 41 7.17 12.68 -0.23
N ILE A 42 8.43 13.12 -0.25
CA ILE A 42 9.53 12.41 -0.93
C ILE A 42 9.80 11.07 -0.25
N ALA A 43 9.89 11.04 1.08
CA ALA A 43 10.12 9.83 1.84
C ALA A 43 9.04 8.77 1.56
N SER A 44 7.76 9.16 1.55
CA SER A 44 6.66 8.26 1.21
C SER A 44 6.78 7.69 -0.20
N HIS A 45 7.09 8.51 -1.21
CA HIS A 45 7.22 8.02 -2.59
C HIS A 45 8.43 7.11 -2.79
N SER A 46 9.56 7.41 -2.12
CA SER A 46 10.75 6.57 -2.16
C SER A 46 10.45 5.19 -1.55
N VAL A 47 9.80 5.17 -0.37
CA VAL A 47 9.39 3.92 0.29
C VAL A 47 8.43 3.12 -0.58
N ASP A 48 7.43 3.76 -1.17
CA ASP A 48 6.43 3.10 -2.02
C ASP A 48 7.09 2.52 -3.29
N THR A 49 8.07 3.22 -3.88
CA THR A 49 8.81 2.74 -5.05
C THR A 49 9.64 1.50 -4.70
N VAL A 50 10.36 1.52 -3.58
CA VAL A 50 11.15 0.36 -3.12
C VAL A 50 10.22 -0.81 -2.75
N LEU A 51 9.05 -0.52 -2.17
CA LEU A 51 8.03 -1.51 -1.86
C LEU A 51 7.53 -2.23 -3.13
N LEU A 52 7.24 -1.49 -4.20
CA LEU A 52 6.80 -2.06 -5.47
C LEU A 52 7.91 -2.87 -6.15
N ILE A 53 9.13 -2.33 -6.19
CA ILE A 53 10.29 -3.04 -6.77
C ILE A 53 10.57 -4.36 -6.03
N SER A 54 10.50 -4.34 -4.69
CA SER A 54 10.69 -5.54 -3.88
C SER A 54 9.55 -6.55 -4.07
N ALA A 55 8.30 -6.10 -4.25
CA ALA A 55 7.18 -6.98 -4.56
C ALA A 55 7.36 -7.71 -5.89
N VAL A 56 7.76 -6.99 -6.95
CA VAL A 56 8.03 -7.56 -8.27
C VAL A 56 9.20 -8.53 -8.21
N SER A 57 10.30 -8.13 -7.56
CA SER A 57 11.46 -9.00 -7.36
C SER A 57 11.10 -10.32 -6.66
N LEU A 58 10.25 -10.27 -5.62
CA LEU A 58 9.76 -11.47 -4.93
C LEU A 58 8.90 -12.36 -5.83
N ALA A 59 8.01 -11.77 -6.64
CA ALA A 59 7.18 -12.51 -7.56
C ALA A 59 8.02 -13.24 -8.63
N VAL A 60 9.03 -12.56 -9.18
CA VAL A 60 9.97 -13.14 -10.15
C VAL A 60 10.81 -14.24 -9.53
N MET A 61 11.40 -14.01 -8.35
CA MET A 61 12.22 -15.02 -7.66
C MET A 61 11.41 -16.26 -7.28
N ALA A 62 10.14 -16.08 -6.90
CA ALA A 62 9.24 -17.18 -6.58
C ALA A 62 8.58 -17.81 -7.83
N SER A 63 8.92 -17.35 -9.04
CA SER A 63 8.30 -17.78 -10.31
C SER A 63 6.77 -17.73 -10.28
N LEU A 64 6.20 -16.76 -9.55
CA LEU A 64 4.75 -16.60 -9.42
C LEU A 64 4.21 -15.88 -10.65
N ASN A 65 3.31 -16.55 -11.38
CA ASN A 65 2.55 -15.93 -12.45
C ASN A 65 1.23 -15.40 -11.88
N PRO A 66 0.98 -14.07 -11.87
CA PRO A 66 -0.28 -13.52 -11.40
C PRO A 66 -1.50 -14.15 -12.10
N ALA A 67 -1.45 -14.37 -13.41
CA ALA A 67 -2.56 -14.93 -14.16
C ALA A 67 -2.93 -16.37 -13.73
N GLN A 68 -2.02 -17.09 -13.09
CA GLN A 68 -2.24 -18.45 -12.58
C GLN A 68 -2.47 -18.48 -11.07
N GLN A 69 -2.33 -17.36 -10.38
CA GLN A 69 -2.41 -17.24 -8.92
C GLN A 69 -3.44 -16.16 -8.58
N PRO A 70 -4.73 -16.53 -8.45
CA PRO A 70 -5.81 -15.57 -8.24
C PRO A 70 -5.58 -14.61 -7.07
N TRP A 71 -5.04 -15.12 -5.95
CA TRP A 71 -4.70 -14.31 -4.77
C TRP A 71 -3.67 -13.21 -5.08
N LEU A 72 -2.73 -13.45 -6.00
CA LEU A 72 -1.71 -12.49 -6.40
C LEU A 72 -2.30 -11.41 -7.31
N MET A 73 -3.20 -11.79 -8.23
CA MET A 73 -3.94 -10.83 -9.06
C MET A 73 -4.82 -9.91 -8.21
N GLU A 74 -5.59 -10.48 -7.28
CA GLU A 74 -6.38 -9.67 -6.34
C GLU A 74 -5.50 -8.74 -5.53
N LYS A 75 -4.35 -9.21 -5.06
CA LYS A 75 -3.40 -8.39 -4.30
C LYS A 75 -2.93 -7.19 -5.14
N ILE A 76 -2.62 -7.39 -6.43
CA ILE A 76 -2.21 -6.30 -7.33
C ILE A 76 -3.37 -5.30 -7.51
N VAL A 77 -4.59 -5.79 -7.76
CA VAL A 77 -5.78 -4.94 -7.93
C VAL A 77 -6.05 -4.09 -6.67
N LEU A 78 -5.96 -4.71 -5.48
CA LEU A 78 -6.15 -4.00 -4.21
C LEU A 78 -5.06 -2.96 -3.96
N VAL A 79 -3.80 -3.23 -4.34
CA VAL A 79 -2.71 -2.25 -4.26
C VAL A 79 -2.99 -1.05 -5.16
N VAL A 80 -3.47 -1.27 -6.39
CA VAL A 80 -3.88 -0.18 -7.29
C VAL A 80 -5.05 0.62 -6.69
N ALA A 81 -6.06 -0.06 -6.14
CA ALA A 81 -7.19 0.57 -5.48
C ALA A 81 -6.74 1.43 -4.28
N TYR A 82 -5.82 0.92 -3.46
CA TYR A 82 -5.22 1.65 -2.34
C TYR A 82 -4.51 2.92 -2.79
N ILE A 83 -3.71 2.86 -3.87
CA ILE A 83 -3.04 4.04 -4.43
C ILE A 83 -4.07 5.08 -4.88
N ALA A 84 -5.13 4.65 -5.59
CA ALA A 84 -6.20 5.53 -6.04
C ALA A 84 -6.93 6.21 -4.86
N LEU A 85 -7.20 5.47 -3.77
CA LEU A 85 -7.78 6.03 -2.55
C LEU A 85 -6.87 7.08 -1.90
N GLY A 86 -5.55 6.85 -1.92
CA GLY A 86 -4.56 7.85 -1.49
C GLY A 86 -4.67 9.16 -2.27
N PHE A 87 -4.86 9.09 -3.60
CA PHE A 87 -5.11 10.28 -4.43
C PHE A 87 -6.44 10.96 -4.08
N VAL A 88 -7.50 10.18 -3.82
CA VAL A 88 -8.81 10.73 -3.40
C VAL A 88 -8.69 11.50 -2.08
N ILE A 89 -7.99 10.94 -1.08
CA ILE A 89 -7.72 11.63 0.19
C ILE A 89 -6.92 12.92 -0.07
N ALA A 90 -5.92 12.86 -0.96
CA ALA A 90 -5.07 14.00 -1.25
C ALA A 90 -5.79 15.14 -1.99
N LYS A 91 -6.74 14.83 -2.87
CA LYS A 91 -7.48 15.80 -3.69
C LYS A 91 -8.77 16.30 -3.02
N SER A 92 -9.31 15.54 -2.07
CA SER A 92 -10.56 15.92 -1.39
C SER A 92 -10.37 17.11 -0.46
N THR A 93 -11.29 18.08 -0.54
CA THR A 93 -11.37 19.24 0.36
C THR A 93 -12.39 19.02 1.48
N THR A 94 -13.30 18.06 1.34
CA THR A 94 -14.33 17.73 2.33
C THR A 94 -13.83 16.64 3.28
N LYS A 95 -13.94 16.88 4.60
CA LYS A 95 -13.55 15.92 5.65
C LYS A 95 -14.30 14.59 5.54
N ALA A 96 -15.61 14.61 5.28
CA ALA A 96 -16.40 13.39 5.15
C ALA A 96 -15.86 12.44 4.05
N ARG A 97 -15.50 13.00 2.88
CA ARG A 97 -14.92 12.22 1.78
C ARG A 97 -13.50 11.74 2.08
N GLN A 98 -12.70 12.53 2.80
CA GLN A 98 -11.38 12.09 3.27
C GLN A 98 -11.49 10.93 4.26
N ILE A 99 -12.41 11.01 5.22
CA ILE A 99 -12.66 9.93 6.20
C ILE A 99 -13.20 8.69 5.51
N GLY A 100 -14.19 8.83 4.61
CA GLY A 100 -14.72 7.70 3.84
C GLY A 100 -13.63 7.01 3.01
N ALA A 101 -12.79 7.77 2.31
CA ALA A 101 -11.66 7.22 1.56
C ALA A 101 -10.60 6.59 2.46
N LEU A 102 -10.36 7.14 3.66
CA LEU A 102 -9.45 6.57 4.65
C LEU A 102 -9.97 5.22 5.16
N VAL A 103 -11.26 5.11 5.50
CA VAL A 103 -11.89 3.85 5.92
C VAL A 103 -11.78 2.81 4.81
N MET A 104 -12.11 3.17 3.58
CA MET A 104 -11.95 2.27 2.42
C MET A 104 -10.49 1.85 2.23
N ALA A 105 -9.54 2.77 2.41
CA ALA A 105 -8.11 2.47 2.29
C ALA A 105 -7.65 1.47 3.36
N THR A 106 -8.12 1.65 4.60
CA THR A 106 -7.88 0.71 5.70
C THR A 106 -8.43 -0.68 5.37
N VAL A 107 -9.65 -0.79 4.86
CA VAL A 107 -10.24 -2.07 4.43
C VAL A 107 -9.40 -2.73 3.34
N THR A 108 -8.98 -1.98 2.31
CA THR A 108 -8.11 -2.52 1.26
C THR A 108 -6.76 -3.00 1.80
N LEU A 109 -6.14 -2.28 2.75
CA LEU A 109 -4.88 -2.70 3.37
C LEU A 109 -5.03 -4.00 4.17
N LEU A 110 -6.14 -4.13 4.91
CA LEU A 110 -6.45 -5.36 5.65
C LEU A 110 -6.67 -6.54 4.69
N ALA A 111 -7.38 -6.34 3.58
CA ALA A 111 -7.58 -7.36 2.56
C ALA A 111 -6.24 -7.80 1.93
N VAL A 112 -5.34 -6.86 1.61
CA VAL A 112 -3.99 -7.17 1.11
C VAL A 112 -3.18 -7.98 2.13
N GLY A 113 -3.26 -7.64 3.42
CA GLY A 113 -2.60 -8.37 4.50
C GLY A 113 -3.15 -9.78 4.68
N TYR A 114 -4.47 -9.95 4.55
CA TYR A 114 -5.13 -11.25 4.58
C TYR A 114 -4.67 -12.12 3.41
N LEU A 115 -4.73 -11.62 2.17
CA LEU A 115 -4.28 -12.35 0.97
C LEU A 115 -2.80 -12.77 1.08
N ALA A 116 -1.96 -11.93 1.67
CA ALA A 116 -0.55 -12.25 1.90
C ALA A 116 -0.33 -13.39 2.91
N SER A 117 -1.24 -13.55 3.87
CA SER A 117 -1.14 -14.56 4.94
C SER A 117 -1.83 -15.86 4.53
N ALA A 118 -3.05 -15.77 4.03
CA ALA A 118 -3.89 -16.90 3.66
C ALA A 118 -3.45 -17.54 2.33
N LYS A 119 -2.86 -16.75 1.41
CA LYS A 119 -2.54 -17.15 0.02
C LYS A 119 -3.73 -17.77 -0.73
N ASN A 120 -4.94 -17.50 -0.26
CA ASN A 120 -6.20 -17.85 -0.89
C ASN A 120 -6.83 -16.58 -1.40
N ALA A 121 -7.42 -16.65 -2.58
CA ALA A 121 -8.20 -15.55 -3.13
C ALA A 121 -9.50 -15.38 -2.36
N LEU A 122 -9.95 -14.13 -2.25
CA LEU A 122 -11.18 -13.77 -1.56
C LEU A 122 -12.38 -13.75 -2.51
N LEU A 123 -12.17 -13.45 -3.79
CA LEU A 123 -13.22 -13.16 -4.77
C LEU A 123 -13.10 -13.96 -6.09
N LEU A 124 -11.90 -14.42 -6.44
CA LEU A 124 -11.57 -15.21 -7.64
C LEU A 124 -11.28 -16.67 -7.33
#